data_AF-A0A956I220-F1
#
_entry.id   AF-A0A956I220-F1
#
_cell.length_a   1.000
_cell.length_b   1.000
_cell.length_c   1.000
_cell.angle_alpha   90.00
_cell.angle_beta   90.00
_cell.angle_gamma   90.00
#
_symmetry.space_group_name_H-M   'P 1'
#
loop_
_entity.id
_entity.type
_entity.pdbx_description
1 polymer ?
#
loop_
_entity_poly.entity_id
_entity_poly.type
_entity_poly.pdbx_seq_one_letter_code
_entity_poly.pdbx_strand_id
1 'polypeptide(L)'
;MRLIVPTLALVLAACGGRQNVELASGAPLRLTRIVMYQNGLAHFERRGQAEGRTVDLAIPAAQVDDVLRSITVVDGHDAAITGVRMLPSEGGDDVTLRIGLAGD
;
A
#
# COMPACT_ATOMS: atom_id res chain seq x y z
N MET A 1 33.54 -14.99 48.55
CA MET A 1 32.86 -16.07 47.78
C MET A 1 31.43 -15.63 47.54
N ARG A 2 31.02 -15.63 46.26
CA ARG A 2 29.66 -15.46 45.70
C ARG A 2 29.12 -14.04 45.49
N LEU A 3 29.46 -13.56 44.29
CA LEU A 3 28.75 -12.65 43.39
C LEU A 3 27.23 -12.92 43.37
N ILE A 4 26.41 -11.87 43.48
CA ILE A 4 25.01 -11.86 43.02
C ILE A 4 24.91 -10.77 41.94
N VAL A 5 24.55 -11.23 40.75
CA VAL A 5 24.61 -10.59 39.44
C VAL A 5 23.44 -9.60 39.27
N PRO A 6 23.62 -8.43 38.62
CA PRO A 6 22.60 -7.39 38.56
C PRO A 6 21.55 -7.71 37.48
N THR A 7 20.30 -7.91 37.88
CA THR A 7 19.16 -8.21 37.00
C THR A 7 18.46 -6.97 36.42
N LEU A 8 19.06 -5.77 36.50
CA LEU A 8 18.36 -4.51 36.21
C LEU A 8 18.61 -3.92 34.79
N ALA A 9 19.43 -4.56 33.95
CA ALA A 9 19.87 -3.95 32.69
C ALA A 9 19.00 -4.25 31.44
N LEU A 10 17.88 -4.99 31.56
CA LEU A 10 17.19 -5.57 30.41
C LEU A 10 15.84 -4.91 30.02
N VAL A 11 15.68 -3.59 30.20
CA VAL A 11 14.40 -2.89 29.87
C VAL A 11 14.55 -1.80 28.80
N LEU A 12 15.77 -1.39 28.42
CA LEU A 12 15.97 -0.21 27.55
C LEU A 12 16.03 -0.48 26.04
N ALA A 13 15.94 -1.74 25.58
CA ALA A 13 16.19 -2.09 24.18
C ALA A 13 14.94 -2.25 23.29
N ALA A 14 13.72 -1.99 23.79
CA ALA A 14 12.49 -2.42 23.11
C ALA A 14 11.78 -1.36 22.23
N CYS A 15 12.13 -0.07 22.29
CA CYS A 15 11.34 0.99 21.64
C CYS A 15 11.93 1.53 20.31
N GLY A 16 12.94 0.88 19.74
CA GLY A 16 13.69 1.41 18.59
C GLY A 16 13.44 0.74 17.24
N GLY A 17 12.47 -0.17 17.13
CA GLY A 17 12.19 -0.92 15.90
C GLY A 17 11.72 -0.01 14.76
N ARG A 18 12.64 0.60 14.02
CA ARG A 18 12.35 1.30 12.77
C ARG A 18 11.88 0.27 11.75
N GLN A 19 10.58 0.22 11.49
CA GLN A 19 10.06 -0.52 10.34
C GLN A 19 10.55 0.18 9.07
N ASN A 20 11.45 -0.49 8.34
CA ASN A 20 11.83 -0.03 7.02
C ASN A 20 10.60 -0.25 6.11
N VAL A 21 9.95 0.84 5.70
CA VAL A 21 8.93 0.76 4.65
C VAL A 21 9.68 0.57 3.34
N GLU A 22 9.74 -0.67 2.88
CA GLU A 22 10.26 -0.98 1.55
C GLU A 22 9.26 -0.48 0.51
N LEU A 23 9.55 0.68 -0.09
CA LEU A 23 8.78 1.14 -1.24
C LEU A 23 9.11 0.22 -2.41
N ALA A 24 8.11 -0.51 -2.91
CA ALA A 24 8.24 -1.36 -4.09
C ALA A 24 8.86 -0.58 -5.25
N SER A 25 10.15 -0.84 -5.50
CA SER A 25 10.93 -0.24 -6.57
C SER A 25 10.59 -0.94 -7.88
N GLY A 26 9.66 -0.39 -8.65
CA GLY A 26 9.34 -0.88 -10.00
C GLY A 26 7.85 -1.00 -10.33
N ALA A 27 6.95 -0.69 -9.39
CA ALA A 27 5.52 -0.65 -9.72
C ALA A 27 5.22 0.46 -10.76
N PRO A 28 4.36 0.20 -11.77
CA PRO A 28 4.05 1.17 -12.82
C PRO A 28 3.45 2.47 -12.27
N LEU A 29 2.76 2.39 -11.12
CA LEU A 29 2.25 3.54 -10.38
C LEU A 29 2.91 3.64 -9.00
N ARG A 30 3.84 4.60 -8.86
CA ARG A 30 4.53 4.88 -7.60
C ARG A 30 3.66 5.72 -6.69
N LEU A 31 3.68 5.44 -5.38
CA LEU A 31 3.02 6.28 -4.38
C LEU A 31 3.73 7.64 -4.31
N THR A 32 3.01 8.72 -4.56
CA THR A 32 3.58 10.09 -4.66
C THR A 32 3.05 11.03 -3.59
N ARG A 33 1.86 10.77 -3.03
CA ARG A 33 1.29 11.58 -1.95
C ARG A 33 0.47 10.72 -1.00
N ILE A 34 0.57 11.04 0.28
CA ILE A 34 -0.31 10.55 1.33
C ILE A 34 -0.84 11.77 2.09
N VAL A 35 -2.16 11.88 2.21
CA VAL A 35 -2.80 12.90 3.05
C VAL A 35 -3.56 12.18 4.15
N MET A 36 -3.18 12.44 5.41
CA MET A 36 -3.86 11.90 6.59
C MET A 36 -4.85 12.93 7.11
N TYR A 37 -6.12 12.54 7.18
CA TYR A 37 -7.19 13.37 7.72
C TYR A 37 -7.37 13.12 9.22
N GLN A 38 -7.86 14.13 9.94
CA GLN A 38 -8.07 14.07 11.40
C GLN A 38 -9.12 13.03 11.82
N ASN A 39 -10.02 12.64 10.92
CA ASN A 39 -11.00 11.59 11.15
C ASN A 39 -10.42 10.17 10.96
N GLY A 40 -9.12 10.04 10.73
CA GLY A 40 -8.43 8.75 10.58
C GLY A 40 -8.46 8.16 9.17
N LEU A 41 -9.02 8.87 8.17
CA LEU A 41 -8.93 8.46 6.77
C LEU A 41 -7.62 8.91 6.14
N ALA A 42 -7.12 8.12 5.20
CA ALA A 42 -5.95 8.47 4.39
C ALA A 42 -6.31 8.49 2.90
N HIS A 43 -5.85 9.51 2.19
CA HIS A 43 -5.89 9.57 0.74
C HIS A 43 -4.51 9.24 0.16
N PHE A 44 -4.46 8.22 -0.69
CA PHE A 44 -3.25 7.73 -1.33
C PHE A 44 -3.27 8.06 -2.81
N GLU A 45 -2.26 8.81 -3.24
CA GLU A 45 -2.10 9.17 -4.64
C GLU A 45 -0.93 8.40 -5.25
N ARG A 46 -1.20 7.63 -6.31
CA ARG A 46 -0.18 6.92 -7.06
C ARG A 46 -0.13 7.49 -8.48
N ARG A 47 1.08 7.75 -8.97
CA ARG A 47 1.32 8.28 -10.31
C ARG A 47 2.39 7.49 -11.03
N GLY A 48 2.27 7.44 -12.34
CA GLY A 48 3.22 6.79 -13.23
C GLY A 48 2.54 6.48 -14.56
N GLN A 49 3.19 5.62 -15.35
CA GLN A 49 2.68 5.23 -16.65
C GLN A 49 1.99 3.87 -16.52
N ALA A 50 0.73 3.77 -16.95
CA ALA A 50 0.08 2.48 -17.10
C ALA A 50 0.69 1.74 -18.30
N GLU A 51 1.07 0.47 -18.09
CA GLU A 51 1.53 -0.40 -19.18
C GLU A 51 0.30 -1.04 -19.84
N GLY A 52 -0.19 -0.40 -20.91
CA GLY A 52 -1.40 -0.84 -21.62
C GLY A 52 -2.70 -0.37 -20.94
N ARG A 53 -3.76 -1.18 -21.04
CA ARG A 53 -5.11 -0.84 -20.57
C ARG A 53 -5.45 -1.38 -19.18
N THR A 54 -4.45 -1.84 -18.44
CA THR A 54 -4.65 -2.42 -17.11
C THR A 54 -3.57 -1.97 -16.14
N VAL A 55 -3.96 -1.81 -14.88
CA VAL A 55 -3.05 -1.51 -13.78
C VAL A 55 -3.31 -2.50 -12.67
N ASP A 56 -2.25 -3.11 -12.15
CA ASP A 56 -2.32 -3.99 -10.99
C ASP A 56 -1.96 -3.21 -9.72
N LEU A 57 -2.84 -3.30 -8.73
CA LEU A 57 -2.68 -2.68 -7.41
C LEU A 57 -2.76 -3.76 -6.33
N ALA A 58 -1.64 -4.05 -5.69
CA ALA A 58 -1.60 -4.92 -4.51
C ALA A 58 -2.01 -4.13 -3.26
N ILE A 59 -2.97 -4.67 -2.51
CA ILE A 59 -3.46 -4.12 -1.25
C ILE A 59 -3.75 -5.26 -0.25
N PRO A 60 -3.80 -4.97 1.06
CA PRO A 60 -4.27 -5.93 2.05
C PRO A 60 -5.72 -6.35 1.75
N ALA A 61 -6.04 -7.64 1.90
CA ALA A 61 -7.38 -8.18 1.67
C ALA A 61 -8.46 -7.42 2.47
N ALA A 62 -8.14 -7.06 3.72
CA ALA A 62 -9.02 -6.32 4.60
C ALA A 62 -9.40 -4.91 4.09
N GLN A 63 -8.65 -4.35 3.13
CA GLN A 63 -8.87 -3.00 2.61
C GLN A 63 -9.60 -2.96 1.26
N VAL A 64 -9.89 -4.12 0.67
CA VAL A 64 -10.51 -4.21 -0.67
C VAL A 64 -11.80 -3.38 -0.76
N ASP A 65 -12.69 -3.54 0.21
CA ASP A 65 -13.98 -2.87 0.22
C ASP A 65 -13.86 -1.35 0.23
N ASP A 66 -12.92 -0.83 1.02
CA ASP A 66 -12.69 0.62 1.13
C ASP A 66 -12.10 1.16 -0.16
N VAL A 67 -11.13 0.45 -0.75
CA VAL A 67 -10.50 0.84 -2.02
C VAL A 67 -11.54 0.86 -3.14
N LEU A 68 -12.39 -0.16 -3.25
CA LEU A 68 -13.42 -0.23 -4.30
C LEU A 68 -14.43 0.91 -4.20
N ARG A 69 -14.74 1.39 -2.98
CA ARG A 69 -15.68 2.50 -2.78
C ARG A 69 -15.08 3.87 -3.10
N SER A 70 -13.76 4.03 -3.03
CA SER A 70 -13.11 5.35 -3.13
C SER A 70 -12.12 5.49 -4.29
N ILE A 71 -11.91 4.46 -5.11
CA ILE A 71 -10.93 4.51 -6.19
C ILE A 71 -11.38 5.45 -7.32
N THR A 72 -10.44 6.28 -7.76
CA THR A 72 -10.61 7.18 -8.91
C THR A 72 -9.36 7.15 -9.76
N VAL A 73 -9.52 7.26 -11.07
CA VAL A 73 -8.41 7.45 -12.01
C VAL A 73 -8.50 8.86 -12.55
N VAL A 74 -7.35 9.53 -12.62
CA VAL A 74 -7.21 10.86 -13.20
C VAL A 74 -6.04 10.79 -14.16
N ASP A 75 -6.25 11.22 -15.40
CA ASP A 75 -5.21 11.39 -16.40
C ASP A 75 -5.34 12.75 -17.10
N GLY A 76 -4.59 12.95 -18.19
CA GLY A 76 -4.71 14.16 -19.02
C GLY A 76 -5.84 14.12 -20.05
N HIS A 77 -6.61 13.03 -20.10
CA HIS A 77 -7.71 12.79 -21.04
C HIS A 77 -8.98 12.41 -20.25
N ASP A 78 -9.92 11.71 -20.90
CA ASP A 78 -11.11 11.16 -20.24
C ASP A 78 -10.86 9.69 -19.84
N ALA A 79 -9.83 9.41 -19.03
CA ALA A 79 -9.65 8.06 -18.51
C ALA A 79 -10.82 7.65 -17.60
N ALA A 80 -11.28 6.41 -17.80
CA ALA A 80 -12.34 5.82 -16.99
C ALA A 80 -11.99 4.40 -16.58
N ILE A 81 -12.47 3.99 -15.41
CA ILE A 81 -12.34 2.60 -14.96
C ILE A 81 -13.39 1.77 -15.72
N THR A 82 -12.94 0.76 -16.47
CA THR A 82 -13.83 -0.16 -17.22
C THR A 82 -14.23 -1.38 -16.42
N GLY A 83 -13.45 -1.73 -15.40
CA GLY A 83 -13.74 -2.83 -14.49
C GLY A 83 -12.60 -3.08 -13.51
N VAL A 84 -12.89 -3.85 -12.46
CA VAL A 84 -11.89 -4.29 -11.48
C VAL A 84 -12.01 -5.79 -11.32
N ARG A 85 -10.88 -6.50 -11.43
CA ARG A 85 -10.80 -7.94 -11.21
C ARG A 85 -9.87 -8.23 -10.05
N MET A 86 -10.34 -9.06 -9.13
CA MET A 86 -9.52 -9.58 -8.06
C MET A 86 -8.67 -10.75 -8.55
N LEU A 87 -7.36 -10.69 -8.33
CA LEU A 87 -6.42 -11.75 -8.62
C LEU A 87 -5.80 -12.25 -7.30
N PRO A 88 -5.60 -13.57 -7.13
CA PRO A 88 -4.87 -14.09 -5.99
C PRO A 88 -3.44 -13.55 -6.00
N SER A 89 -2.92 -13.19 -4.82
CA SER A 89 -1.51 -12.86 -4.63
C SER A 89 -0.74 -14.11 -4.23
N GLU A 90 0.49 -14.27 -4.74
CA GLU A 90 1.37 -15.41 -4.43
C GLU A 90 2.02 -15.29 -3.03
N GLY A 91 1.73 -14.22 -2.27
CA GLY A 91 2.29 -14.02 -0.94
C GLY A 91 1.46 -13.12 -0.03
N GLY A 92 1.26 -13.57 1.21
CA GLY A 92 0.62 -12.83 2.29
C GLY A 92 -0.92 -12.82 2.26
N ASP A 93 -1.50 -11.97 3.11
CA ASP A 93 -2.93 -11.65 3.13
C ASP A 93 -3.28 -10.51 2.14
N ASP A 94 -2.42 -10.32 1.13
CA ASP A 94 -2.60 -9.28 0.12
C ASP A 94 -3.38 -9.85 -1.07
N VAL A 95 -4.06 -8.95 -1.77
CA VAL A 95 -4.85 -9.24 -2.95
C VAL A 95 -4.47 -8.24 -4.03
N THR A 96 -4.35 -8.71 -5.27
CA THR A 96 -4.07 -7.85 -6.41
C THR A 96 -5.38 -7.46 -7.09
N LEU A 97 -5.67 -6.16 -7.12
CA LEU A 97 -6.75 -5.60 -7.92
C LEU A 97 -6.20 -5.23 -9.30
N ARG A 98 -6.64 -5.95 -10.34
CA ARG A 98 -6.41 -5.56 -11.73
C ARG A 98 -7.51 -4.61 -12.18
N ILE A 99 -7.15 -3.36 -12.42
CA ILE A 99 -8.03 -2.27 -12.81
C ILE A 99 -7.92 -2.09 -14.32
N GLY A 100 -9.03 -2.21 -15.04
CA GLY A 100 -9.12 -1.89 -16.46
C GLY A 100 -9.33 -0.39 -16.68
N LEU A 101 -8.63 0.17 -17.67
CA LEU A 101 -8.69 1.58 -18.04
C LEU A 101 -9.23 1.74 -19.46
N ALA A 102 -10.18 2.66 -19.64
CA ALA A 102 -10.55 3.25 -20.92
C ALA A 102 -9.71 4.52 -21.14
N GLY A 103 -9.43 4.84 -22.40
CA GLY A 103 -8.44 5.86 -22.79
C GLY A 103 -7.28 5.23 -23.57
N ASP A 104 -6.56 6.06 -24.33
CA ASP A 104 -5.47 5.68 -25.24
C ASP A 104 -4.10 6.08 -24.68
#